data_AF-A0A2I1GXG5-F1
#
_entry.id   AF-A0A2I1GXG5-F1
#
_cell.length_a   1.000
_cell.length_b   1.000
_cell.length_c   1.000
_cell.angle_alpha   90.00
_cell.angle_beta   90.00
_cell.angle_gamma   90.00
#
_symmetry.space_group_name_H-M   'P 1'
#
loop_
_entity.id
_entity.type
_entity.pdbx_description
1 polymer ?
#
loop_
_entity_poly.entity_id
_entity_poly.type
_entity_poly.pdbx_seq_one_letter_code
_entity_poly.pdbx_strand_id
1 'polypeptide(L)' 'MVILSYRSPYLRRKLSTNKKNNDGTLTRIELPNILPEIFEIILRYIYSGKLSLKEIDPTNIIKLLVAANELSLQELATYI' A
#
# COMPACT_ATOMS: atom_id res chain seq x y z
N MET A 1 -9.72 -7.11 -3.47
CA MET A 1 -9.18 -7.50 -2.15
C MET A 1 -8.02 -8.50 -2.22
N VAL A 2 -8.10 -9.55 -3.06
CA VAL A 2 -7.06 -10.61 -3.16
C VAL A 2 -5.66 -10.06 -3.49
N ILE A 3 -5.55 -9.16 -4.48
CA ILE A 3 -4.25 -8.63 -4.92
C ILE A 3 -3.55 -7.84 -3.80
N LEU A 4 -4.27 -6.95 -3.12
CA LEU A 4 -3.73 -6.17 -1.98
C LEU A 4 -3.22 -7.08 -0.87
N SER A 5 -3.99 -8.12 -0.50
CA SER A 5 -3.58 -9.09 0.52
C SER A 5 -2.40 -9.96 0.07
N TYR A 6 -2.25 -10.22 -1.22
CA TYR A 6 -1.13 -11.00 -1.74
C TYR A 6 0.17 -10.19 -1.74
N ARG A 7 0.11 -8.93 -2.18
CA ARG A 7 1.27 -8.05 -2.36
C ARG A 7 1.75 -7.38 -1.07
N SER A 8 0.86 -7.15 -0.10
CA SER A 8 1.20 -6.50 1.18
C SER A 8 0.85 -7.41 2.36
N PRO A 9 1.84 -7.89 3.13
CA PRO A 9 1.62 -8.59 4.39
C PRO A 9 0.84 -7.77 5.42
N TYR A 10 1.05 -6.45 5.47
CA TYR A 10 0.31 -5.55 6.35
C TYR A 10 -1.18 -5.53 6.02
N LEU A 11 -1.52 -5.29 4.74
CA LEU A 11 -2.91 -5.29 4.29
C LEU A 11 -3.54 -6.67 4.42
N ARG A 12 -2.79 -7.75 4.20
CA ARG A 12 -3.26 -9.12 4.47
C ARG A 12 -3.75 -9.27 5.89
N ARG A 13 -2.95 -8.86 6.87
CA ARG A 13 -3.33 -8.92 8.30
C ARG A 13 -4.57 -8.07 8.56
N LYS A 14 -4.59 -6.80 8.15
CA LYS A 14 -5.74 -5.89 8.34
C LYS A 14 -7.02 -6.41 7.70
N LEU A 15 -6.96 -6.94 6.49
CA LEU A 15 -8.12 -7.49 5.77
C LEU A 15 -8.59 -8.82 6.38
N SER A 16 -7.67 -9.66 6.88
CA SER A 16 -8.03 -10.91 7.54
C SER A 16 -8.73 -10.71 8.89
N THR A 17 -8.33 -9.70 9.66
CA THR A 17 -8.97 -9.38 10.95
C THR A 17 -10.40 -8.90 10.76
N ASN A 18 -10.66 -8.11 9.73
CA ASN A 18 -12.00 -7.60 9.43
C ASN A 18 -12.96 -8.65 8.87
N LYS A 19 -12.43 -9.70 8.21
CA LYS A 19 -13.22 -10.85 7.72
C LYS A 19 -13.82 -11.72 8.84
N LYS A 20 -13.61 -11.40 10.12
CA LYS A 20 -14.32 -12.08 11.22
C LYS A 20 -15.72 -11.51 11.47
N ASN A 21 -16.04 -10.34 10.92
CA ASN A 21 -17.28 -9.59 11.16
C ASN A 21 -18.18 -9.67 9.91
N ASN A 22 -18.55 -10.89 9.51
CA ASN A 22 -19.10 -11.30 8.20
C ASN A 22 -20.50 -10.77 7.82
N ASP A 23 -20.91 -9.57 8.23
CA ASP A 23 -22.26 -9.04 7.96
C ASP A 23 -22.39 -8.32 6.59
N GLY A 24 -21.56 -8.67 5.61
CA GLY A 24 -21.52 -7.98 4.32
C GLY A 24 -21.05 -6.51 4.40
N THR A 25 -20.51 -6.10 5.54
CA THR A 25 -20.11 -4.74 5.82
C THR A 25 -18.79 -4.40 5.10
N LEU A 26 -18.76 -3.23 4.44
CA LEU A 26 -17.55 -2.68 3.84
C LEU A 26 -16.42 -2.62 4.89
N THR A 27 -15.28 -3.23 4.57
CA THR A 27 -14.10 -3.15 5.44
C THR A 27 -13.41 -1.81 5.27
N ARG A 28 -13.38 -0.99 6.32
CA ARG A 28 -12.62 0.27 6.37
C ARG A 28 -11.23 0.02 6.93
N ILE A 29 -10.20 0.51 6.23
CA ILE A 29 -8.82 0.53 6.69
C ILE A 29 -8.37 1.98 6.75
N GLU A 30 -7.81 2.37 7.89
CA GLU A 30 -7.28 3.71 8.10
C GLU A 30 -5.76 3.66 8.01
N LEU A 31 -5.20 4.59 7.23
CA LEU A 31 -3.77 4.75 6.97
C LEU A 31 -3.39 6.22 7.26
N PRO A 32 -3.36 6.64 8.54
CA PRO A 32 -3.25 8.05 8.92
C PRO A 32 -1.92 8.69 8.52
N ASN A 33 -0.87 7.89 8.33
CA ASN A 33 0.48 8.36 8.05
C ASN A 33 0.80 8.42 6.55
N ILE A 34 -0.13 8.01 5.69
CA ILE A 34 0.08 7.93 4.25
C ILE A 34 -0.79 8.97 3.57
N LEU A 35 -0.14 9.90 2.84
CA LEU A 35 -0.85 10.88 2.04
C LEU A 35 -1.61 10.22 0.88
N PRO A 36 -2.79 10.75 0.49
CA PRO A 36 -3.59 10.18 -0.60
C PRO A 36 -2.82 10.02 -1.92
N GLU A 37 -1.99 10.99 -2.28
CA GLU A 37 -1.22 10.99 -3.52
C GLU A 37 -0.15 9.89 -3.52
N ILE A 38 0.48 9.65 -2.37
CA ILE A 38 1.45 8.58 -2.18
C ILE A 38 0.76 7.22 -2.23
N PHE A 39 -0.42 7.11 -1.61
CA PHE A 39 -1.20 5.88 -1.66
C PHE A 39 -1.65 5.54 -3.09
N GLU A 40 -1.98 6.54 -3.92
CA GLU A 40 -2.31 6.30 -5.33
C GLU A 40 -1.13 5.68 -6.10
N ILE A 41 0.08 6.20 -5.89
CA ILE A 41 1.31 5.65 -6.51
C ILE A 41 1.52 4.20 -6.06
N ILE A 42 1.38 3.92 -4.76
CA ILE A 42 1.50 2.56 -4.21
C ILE A 42 0.44 1.64 -4.81
N LEU A 43 -0.80 2.11 -4.91
CA LEU A 43 -1.88 1.32 -5.47
C LEU A 43 -1.59 0.95 -6.92
N ARG A 44 -1.14 1.92 -7.72
CA ARG A 44 -0.73 1.70 -9.11
C ARG A 44 0.40 0.68 -9.20
N TYR A 45 1.42 0.79 -8.36
CA TYR A 45 2.51 -0.19 -8.27
C TYR A 45 1.99 -1.59 -7.91
N ILE A 46 1.10 -1.72 -6.92
CA ILE A 46 0.55 -3.02 -6.50
C ILE A 46 -0.18 -3.74 -7.64
N TYR A 47 -0.93 -3.01 -8.46
CA TYR A 47 -1.72 -3.59 -9.54
C TYR A 47 -0.95 -3.74 -10.86
N SER A 48 0.02 -2.87 -11.15
CA SER A 48 0.77 -2.91 -12.41
C SER A 48 2.14 -3.58 -12.30
N GLY A 49 2.70 -3.68 -11.09
CA GLY A 49 4.08 -4.12 -10.85
C GLY A 49 5.15 -3.14 -11.36
N LYS A 50 4.77 -1.95 -11.82
CA LYS A 50 5.67 -0.96 -12.45
C LYS A 50 5.72 0.33 -11.65
N LEU A 51 6.89 0.95 -11.56
CA LEU A 51 7.10 2.25 -10.95
C LEU A 51 8.21 3.03 -11.67
N SER A 52 7.91 4.26 -12.10
CA SER A 52 8.88 5.19 -12.69
C SER A 52 9.21 6.27 -11.66
N LEU A 53 10.41 6.22 -11.06
CA LEU A 53 10.86 7.23 -10.08
C LEU A 53 11.14 8.59 -10.72
N LYS A 54 11.37 8.63 -12.04
CA LYS A 54 11.66 9.87 -12.79
C LYS A 54 10.48 10.83 -12.84
N GLU A 55 9.26 10.31 -12.67
CA GLU A 55 8.00 11.06 -12.73
C GLU A 55 7.52 11.51 -11.35
N ILE A 56 8.30 11.24 -10.30
CA ILE A 56 7.93 11.52 -8.91
C ILE A 56 8.85 12.60 -8.36
N ASP A 57 8.28 13.62 -7.72
CA ASP A 57 9.05 14.65 -7.03
C ASP A 57 9.99 14.03 -5.98
N PRO A 58 11.25 14.47 -5.86
CA PRO A 58 12.21 13.90 -4.90
C PRO A 58 11.70 13.86 -3.46
N THR A 59 10.94 14.87 -3.03
CA THR A 59 10.32 14.92 -1.70
C THR A 59 9.27 13.81 -1.50
N ASN A 60 8.56 13.44 -2.56
CA ASN A 60 7.57 12.38 -2.54
C ASN A 60 8.21 10.99 -2.60
N ILE A 61 9.44 10.85 -3.12
CA ILE A 61 10.18 9.58 -3.09
C ILE A 61 10.43 9.13 -1.64
N ILE A 62 10.84 10.06 -0.76
CA ILE A 62 11.04 9.73 0.67
C ILE A 62 9.73 9.32 1.34
N LYS A 63 8.64 10.04 1.06
CA LYS A 63 7.31 9.69 1.59
C LYS A 63 6.82 8.34 1.06
N LEU A 64 7.11 8.03 -0.21
CA LEU A 64 6.81 6.76 -0.83
C LEU A 64 7.58 5.61 -0.17
N LEU A 65 8.87 5.82 0.15
CA LEU A 65 9.67 4.84 0.88
C LEU A 65 9.09 4.57 2.28
N VAL A 66 8.72 5.62 3.02
CA VAL A 66 8.09 5.48 4.34
C VAL A 66 6.79 4.68 4.25
N ALA A 67 5.92 5.02 3.30
CA ALA A 67 4.66 4.32 3.08
C ALA A 67 4.85 2.87 2.59
N ALA A 68 5.87 2.60 1.77
CA ALA A 68 6.24 1.25 1.34
C ALA A 68 6.65 0.38 2.54
N ASN A 69 7.43 0.93 3.47
CA ASN A 69 7.81 0.25 4.69
C ASN A 69 6.60 -0.01 5.61
N GLU A 70 5.73 0.99 5.81
CA GLU A 70 4.51 0.86 6.62
C GLU A 70 3.57 -0.24 6.08
N LEU A 71 3.43 -0.32 4.75
CA LEU A 71 2.64 -1.36 4.09
C LEU A 71 3.39 -2.69 3.89
N SER A 72 4.61 -2.83 4.43
CA SER A 72 5.46 -4.03 4.31
C SER A 72 5.72 -4.45 2.85
N LEU A 73 5.90 -3.49 1.95
CA LEU A 73 6.22 -3.69 0.53
C LEU A 73 7.74 -3.73 0.33
N GLN A 74 8.39 -4.79 0.82
CA GLN A 74 9.85 -4.87 0.85
C GLN A 74 10.50 -4.74 -0.53
N GLU A 75 9.91 -5.37 -1.57
CA GLU A 75 10.38 -5.27 -2.96
C GLU A 75 10.43 -3.80 -3.43
N LEU A 76 9.39 -3.02 -3.11
CA LEU A 76 9.31 -1.60 -3.46
C LEU A 76 10.33 -0.78 -2.67
N ALA A 77 10.47 -1.05 -1.37
CA ALA A 77 11.39 -0.33 -0.50
C ALA A 77 12.87 -0.60 -0.85
N THR A 78 13.20 -1.76 -1.42
CA THR A 78 14.55 -2.07 -1.91
C THR A 78 14.82 -1.48 -3.30
N TYR A 79 13.78 -1.26 -4.10
CA TYR A 79 13.90 -0.66 -5.43
C TYR A 79 14.11 0.87 -5.38
N ILE A 80 13.46 1.54 -4.43
CA ILE A 80 13.62 2.98 -4.17
C ILE A 80 14.99 3.26 -3.55
#